data_AF-A0A450V2L3-F1
#
_entry.id   AF-A0A450V2L3-F1
#
_cell.length_a   1.000
_cell.length_b   1.000
_cell.length_c   1.000
_cell.angle_alpha   90.00
_cell.angle_beta   90.00
_cell.angle_gamma   90.00
#
_symmetry.space_group_name_H-M   'P 1'
#
loop_
_entity.id
_entity.type
_entity.pdbx_description
1 polymer ?
#
loop_
_entity_poly.entity_id
_entity_poly.type
_entity_poly.pdbx_seq_one_letter_code
_entity_poly.pdbx_strand_id
1 'polypeptide(L)'
;MDSAEGRIHQHNCRFFPMRQALQTRTVVDDRLVTALPALRPLLGRRVRMSALEISDSVKPTTKKMSFDEFLAFRLKRPDDVASVSLEAMEQAIIEGTAAGKL
;
A
#
# COMPACT_ATOMS: atom_id res chain seq x y z
N MET A 1 -49.03 -23.39 -6.48
CA MET A 1 -47.94 -23.48 -5.49
C MET A 1 -46.65 -23.36 -6.27
N ASP A 2 -46.19 -22.14 -6.45
CA ASP A 2 -44.98 -21.83 -7.23
C ASP A 2 -43.76 -21.87 -6.31
N SER A 3 -42.92 -22.89 -6.50
CA SER A 3 -41.59 -22.96 -5.91
C SER A 3 -40.63 -22.11 -6.74
N ALA A 4 -40.20 -21.00 -6.16
CA ALA A 4 -39.16 -20.13 -6.72
C ALA A 4 -37.77 -20.75 -6.47
N GLU A 5 -37.22 -21.43 -7.47
CA GLU A 5 -35.80 -21.82 -7.46
C GLU A 5 -34.93 -20.64 -7.89
N GLY A 6 -34.19 -20.09 -6.92
CA GLY A 6 -33.18 -19.07 -7.13
C GLY A 6 -32.04 -19.58 -8.01
N ARG A 7 -31.98 -19.07 -9.24
CA ARG A 7 -30.88 -19.33 -10.18
C ARG A 7 -29.84 -18.23 -10.06
N ILE A 8 -28.88 -18.42 -9.15
CA ILE A 8 -27.68 -17.58 -9.04
C ILE A 8 -26.92 -17.70 -10.37
N HIS A 9 -26.99 -16.66 -11.20
CA HIS A 9 -26.16 -16.55 -12.40
C HIS A 9 -24.72 -16.32 -11.95
N GLN A 10 -23.94 -17.40 -11.89
CA GLN A 10 -22.49 -17.33 -11.85
C GLN A 10 -22.03 -16.63 -13.13
N HIS A 11 -21.68 -15.35 -13.00
CA HIS A 11 -21.01 -14.62 -14.06
C HIS A 11 -19.65 -15.26 -14.30
N ASN A 12 -19.58 -15.96 -15.42
CA ASN A 12 -18.38 -16.58 -15.96
C ASN A 12 -17.41 -15.45 -16.38
N CYS A 13 -16.57 -15.00 -15.44
CA CYS A 13 -15.50 -14.05 -15.71
C CYS A 13 -14.42 -14.75 -16.55
N ARG A 14 -14.59 -14.72 -17.87
CA ARG A 14 -13.53 -15.10 -18.80
C ARG A 14 -12.35 -14.15 -18.62
N PHE A 15 -11.24 -14.68 -18.13
CA PHE A 15 -9.91 -14.09 -18.21
C PHE A 15 -9.61 -13.72 -19.67
N PHE A 16 -9.66 -12.43 -20.01
CA PHE A 16 -9.16 -11.91 -21.28
C PHE A 16 -7.90 -11.08 -21.00
N PRO A 17 -6.74 -11.44 -21.57
CA PRO A 17 -5.56 -10.59 -21.50
C PRO A 17 -5.70 -9.53 -22.60
N MET A 18 -6.20 -8.35 -22.26
CA MET A 18 -6.14 -7.20 -23.16
C MET A 18 -5.86 -5.93 -22.37
N ARG A 19 -4.78 -5.24 -22.72
CA ARG A 19 -4.46 -3.86 -22.31
C ARG A 19 -5.51 -2.89 -22.86
N GLN A 20 -6.75 -3.03 -22.43
CA GLN A 20 -7.86 -2.19 -22.87
C GLN A 20 -8.19 -1.22 -21.76
N ALA A 21 -7.98 0.06 -22.04
CA ALA A 21 -8.42 1.10 -21.15
C ALA A 21 -9.95 1.01 -21.04
N LEU A 22 -10.47 0.76 -19.83
CA LEU A 22 -11.90 0.76 -19.56
C LEU A 22 -12.39 2.20 -19.63
N GLN A 23 -13.29 2.48 -20.57
CA GLN A 23 -13.90 3.81 -20.72
C GLN A 23 -15.37 3.78 -20.32
N THR A 24 -15.75 4.63 -19.37
CA THR A 24 -17.13 4.75 -18.89
C THR A 24 -17.54 6.21 -18.80
N ARG A 25 -18.79 6.51 -19.19
CA ARG A 25 -19.39 7.83 -18.98
C ARG A 25 -20.20 7.80 -17.69
N THR A 26 -20.00 8.77 -16.81
CA THR A 26 -20.74 8.88 -15.55
C THR A 26 -20.99 10.34 -15.19
N VAL A 27 -21.87 10.58 -14.22
CA VAL A 27 -22.06 11.88 -13.57
C VAL A 27 -21.33 11.85 -12.24
N VAL A 28 -20.61 12.91 -11.90
CA VAL A 28 -20.01 13.05 -10.57
C VAL A 28 -21.12 13.38 -9.58
N ASP A 29 -21.40 12.46 -8.65
CA ASP A 29 -22.39 12.59 -7.59
C ASP A 29 -21.71 12.75 -6.21
N ASP A 30 -22.51 12.97 -5.16
CA ASP A 30 -22.00 13.17 -3.80
C ASP A 30 -21.27 11.94 -3.26
N ARG A 31 -21.63 10.73 -3.70
CA ARG A 31 -20.96 9.48 -3.29
C ARG A 31 -19.55 9.42 -3.86
N LEU A 32 -19.39 9.75 -5.13
CA LEU A 32 -18.09 9.85 -5.80
C LEU A 32 -17.22 10.96 -5.21
N VAL A 33 -17.81 12.10 -4.88
CA VAL A 33 -17.10 13.20 -4.21
C VAL A 33 -16.64 12.81 -2.80
N THR A 34 -17.43 12.01 -2.09
CA THR A 34 -17.06 11.50 -0.76
C THR A 34 -15.86 10.55 -0.85
N ALA A 35 -15.85 9.66 -1.85
CA ALA A 35 -14.75 8.73 -2.07
C ALA A 35 -13.49 9.41 -2.63
N LEU A 36 -13.65 10.42 -3.49
CA LEU A 36 -12.57 11.16 -4.15
C LEU A 36 -12.83 12.67 -4.06
N PRO A 37 -12.43 13.34 -2.97
CA PRO A 37 -12.71 14.76 -2.74
C PRO A 37 -12.15 15.71 -3.81
N ALA A 38 -11.12 15.28 -4.55
CA ALA A 38 -10.58 16.03 -5.68
C ALA A 38 -11.61 16.24 -6.82
N LEU A 39 -12.68 15.44 -6.87
CA LEU A 39 -13.74 15.55 -7.87
C LEU A 39 -14.79 16.62 -7.55
N ARG A 40 -14.74 17.28 -6.38
CA ARG A 40 -15.69 18.33 -5.97
C ARG A 40 -15.99 19.38 -7.05
N PRO A 41 -15.00 19.93 -7.79
CA PRO A 41 -15.26 20.94 -8.82
C PRO A 41 -16.11 20.45 -10.00
N LEU A 42 -16.29 19.13 -10.12
CA LEU A 42 -17.02 18.48 -11.20
C LEU A 42 -18.40 17.96 -10.76
N LEU A 43 -18.83 18.22 -9.53
CA LEU A 43 -20.13 17.76 -9.00
C LEU A 43 -21.29 18.15 -9.96
N GLY A 44 -22.14 17.18 -10.26
CA GLY A 44 -23.26 17.30 -11.21
C GLY A 44 -22.87 17.30 -12.69
N ARG A 45 -21.58 17.27 -13.04
CA ARG A 45 -21.12 17.25 -14.43
C ARG A 45 -20.99 15.82 -14.97
N ARG A 46 -21.29 15.66 -16.26
CA ARG A 46 -21.01 14.44 -17.02
C ARG A 46 -19.53 14.38 -17.36
N VAL A 47 -18.86 13.30 -16.98
CA VAL A 47 -17.43 13.07 -17.21
C VAL A 47 -17.20 11.74 -17.91
N ARG A 48 -16.10 11.65 -18.67
CA ARG A 48 -15.60 10.38 -19.22
C ARG A 48 -14.45 9.91 -18.32
N MET A 49 -14.61 8.75 -17.71
CA MET A 49 -13.57 8.09 -16.93
C MET A 49 -12.86 7.07 -17.83
N SER A 50 -11.53 7.06 -17.77
CA SER A 50 -10.70 6.05 -18.41
C SER A 50 -9.79 5.43 -17.36
N ALA A 51 -9.91 4.13 -17.14
CA ALA A 51 -9.00 3.37 -16.29
C ALA A 51 -8.01 2.62 -17.18
N LEU A 52 -6.71 2.79 -16.92
CA LEU A 52 -5.67 1.99 -17.54
C LEU A 52 -5.22 0.94 -16.53
N GLU A 53 -5.35 -0.33 -16.88
CA GLU A 53 -4.77 -1.40 -16.09
C GLU A 53 -3.24 -1.34 -16.22
N ILE A 54 -2.56 -1.01 -15.13
CA ILE A 54 -1.11 -1.15 -15.03
C ILE A 54 -0.86 -2.56 -14.53
N SER A 55 -0.41 -3.45 -15.41
CA SER A 55 -0.02 -4.79 -15.00
C SER A 55 1.16 -4.69 -14.02
N ASP A 56 1.02 -5.27 -12.83
CA ASP A 56 2.09 -5.40 -11.82
C ASP A 56 3.28 -6.24 -12.31
N SER A 57 3.31 -6.66 -13.57
CA SER A 57 4.46 -7.30 -14.19
C SER A 57 5.63 -6.34 -14.44
N VAL A 58 5.64 -5.15 -13.86
CA VAL A 58 6.90 -4.49 -13.54
C VAL A 58 7.60 -5.43 -12.58
N LYS A 59 8.39 -6.37 -13.13
CA LYS A 59 9.41 -7.08 -12.37
C LYS A 59 10.04 -6.00 -11.51
N PRO A 60 9.93 -6.05 -10.17
CA PRO A 60 10.58 -5.05 -9.38
C PRO A 60 12.03 -5.10 -9.82
N THR A 61 12.54 -3.98 -10.34
CA THR A 61 13.97 -3.74 -10.40
C THR A 61 14.43 -3.49 -8.97
N THR A 62 14.06 -4.38 -8.05
CA THR A 62 14.82 -4.63 -6.85
C THR A 62 16.12 -5.17 -7.39
N LYS A 63 17.07 -4.26 -7.60
CA LYS A 63 18.48 -4.60 -7.66
C LYS A 63 18.68 -5.53 -6.47
N LYS A 64 18.86 -6.83 -6.74
CA LYS A 64 18.96 -7.85 -5.70
C LYS A 64 20.23 -7.51 -4.94
N MET A 65 20.05 -6.83 -3.81
CA MET A 65 21.15 -6.44 -2.96
C MET A 65 21.65 -7.72 -2.30
N SER A 66 22.96 -7.98 -2.36
CA SER A 66 23.53 -9.09 -1.60
C SER A 66 23.36 -8.84 -0.10
N PHE A 67 23.45 -9.90 0.70
CA PHE A 67 23.40 -9.75 2.16
C PHE A 67 24.51 -8.81 2.67
N ASP A 68 25.69 -8.86 2.08
CA ASP A 68 26.82 -8.00 2.42
C ASP A 68 26.57 -6.54 2.02
N GLU A 69 25.97 -6.31 0.84
CA GLU A 69 25.55 -4.98 0.42
C GLU A 69 24.48 -4.41 1.37
N PHE A 70 23.52 -5.24 1.81
CA PHE A 70 22.51 -4.85 2.79
C PHE A 70 23.11 -4.48 4.14
N LEU A 71 24.14 -5.20 4.61
CA LEU A 71 24.88 -4.86 5.83
C LEU A 71 25.66 -3.56 5.66
N ALA A 72 26.26 -3.31 4.49
CA ALA A 72 26.95 -2.05 4.21
C ALA A 72 26.00 -0.85 4.13
N PHE A 73 24.71 -1.07 3.82
CA PHE A 73 23.68 -0.05 3.84
C PHE A 73 23.12 0.23 5.24
N ARG A 74 23.43 -0.61 6.23
CA ARG A 74 23.02 -0.34 7.62
C ARG A 74 23.64 0.98 8.09
N LEU A 75 22.87 1.67 8.92
CA LEU A 75 23.20 2.94 9.58
C LEU A 75 24.68 2.95 9.99
N LYS A 76 25.48 3.71 9.23
CA LYS A 76 26.83 4.06 9.68
C LYS A 76 26.68 4.77 11.01
N ARG A 77 27.51 4.37 11.96
CA ARG A 77 27.70 5.12 13.21
C ARG A 77 27.98 6.58 12.82
N PRO A 78 27.19 7.57 13.29
CA PRO A 78 27.51 8.97 13.04
C PRO A 78 28.90 9.26 13.59
N ASP A 79 29.71 10.02 12.84
CA ASP A 79 31.12 10.27 13.17
C ASP A 79 31.30 10.90 14.56
N ASP A 80 30.27 11.61 15.04
CA ASP A 80 30.25 12.33 16.32
C ASP A 80 29.77 11.50 17.52
N VAL A 81 29.46 10.21 17.35
CA VAL A 81 28.93 9.37 18.44
C VAL A 81 30.02 8.44 18.96
N ALA A 82 30.46 8.62 20.21
CA ALA A 82 31.45 7.76 20.87
C ALA A 82 30.93 6.34 21.14
N SER A 83 31.81 5.32 21.05
CA SER A 83 31.45 3.92 21.32
C SER A 83 30.93 3.76 22.75
N VAL A 84 29.73 3.20 22.88
CA VAL A 84 29.21 2.79 24.18
C VAL A 84 30.07 1.62 24.64
N SER A 85 30.65 1.72 25.85
CA SER A 85 31.40 0.61 26.45
C SER A 85 30.44 -0.49 26.91
N LEU A 86 30.94 -1.70 27.08
CA LEU A 86 30.13 -2.82 27.57
C LEU A 86 29.55 -2.51 28.94
N GLU A 87 30.36 -1.92 29.82
CA GLU A 87 29.99 -1.53 31.18
C GLU A 87 28.87 -0.47 31.16
N ALA A 88 28.93 0.50 30.25
CA ALA A 88 27.89 1.52 30.10
C ALA A 88 26.55 0.92 29.62
N MET A 89 26.62 -0.14 28.81
CA MET A 89 25.44 -0.85 28.33
C MET A 89 24.80 -1.68 29.44
N GLU A 90 25.60 -2.40 30.22
CA GLU A 90 25.14 -3.19 31.37
C GLU A 90 24.45 -2.29 32.40
N GLN A 91 25.06 -1.13 32.69
CA GLN A 91 24.51 -0.17 33.62
C GLN A 91 23.17 0.40 33.15
N ALA A 92 23.03 0.74 31.86
CA ALA A 92 21.78 1.24 31.30
C ALA A 92 20.63 0.21 31.38
N ILE A 93 20.93 -1.08 31.24
CA ILE A 93 19.94 -2.17 31.39
C ILE A 93 19.46 -2.27 32.85
N ILE A 94 20.38 -2.17 33.81
CA ILE A 94 20.06 -2.17 35.24
C ILE A 94 19.19 -0.96 35.60
N GLU A 95 19.54 0.22 35.13
CA GLU A 95 18.80 1.47 35.40
C GLU A 95 17.40 1.47 34.76
N GLY A 96 17.29 0.99 33.52
CA GLY A 96 16.01 0.89 32.82
C GLY A 96 15.04 -0.12 33.46
N THR A 97 15.55 -1.19 34.05
CA THR A 97 14.71 -2.19 34.77
C THR A 97 14.35 -1.74 36.19
N ALA A 98 15.18 -0.92 36.83
CA ALA A 98 14.89 -0.31 38.11
C ALA A 98 13.77 0.76 38.02
N ALA A 99 13.73 1.52 36.93
CA ALA A 99 12.73 2.58 36.70
C ALA A 99 11.29 2.06 36.48
N GLY A 100 11.10 0.76 36.22
CA GLY A 100 9.79 0.12 36.05
C GLY A 100 9.14 -0.40 37.34
N LYS A 101 9.73 -0.15 38.50
CA LYS A 101 9.19 -0.50 39.83
C LYS A 101 8.75 0.75 40.59
N LEU A 102 7.82 1.52 40.03
CA LEU A 102 7.05 2.56 40.72
C LEU A 102 5.59 2.47 40.29
#